data_AF-A0A1Q5K499-F1
#
_entry.id   AF-A0A1Q5K499-F1
#
_cell.length_a   1.000
_cell.length_b   1.000
_cell.length_c   1.000
_cell.angle_alpha   90.00
_cell.angle_beta   90.00
_cell.angle_gamma   90.00
#
_symmetry.space_group_name_H-M   'P 1'
#
loop_
_entity.id
_entity.type
_entity.pdbx_description
1 polymer ?
#
loop_
_entity_poly.entity_id
_entity_poly.type
_entity_poly.pdbx_seq_one_letter_code
_entity_poly.pdbx_strand_id
1 'polypeptide(L)'
;MKLRICGIRTLWDTTGDGEFFCPGCGGDRNYRRLTGRRRFAVLGVPLLRRGTTAPVVECAACHEHFDPETLDHPTTTRFSAMLRDAVHTVALGVLAAGGSTSRTVLESAAETVRGAGFEDCTPEQLATVVEVLSADIGQGSAFDPAAEACGAALAIELHEALEPLAPHLAPTGRESILLQGARIALADGAYSTAEREVLTTVGGALRLRAEDTARLLAEAARTPS
;
A
#
# COMPACT_ATOMS: atom_id res chain seq x y z
N MET A 1 29.58 -5.01 47.93
CA MET A 1 28.26 -5.08 47.27
C MET A 1 27.49 -3.80 47.60
N LYS A 2 27.47 -2.77 46.74
CA LYS A 2 26.78 -1.50 47.03
C LYS A 2 25.26 -1.72 46.93
N LEU A 3 24.56 -1.82 48.06
CA LEU A 3 23.10 -1.70 48.08
C LEU A 3 22.74 -0.32 47.52
N ARG A 4 22.16 -0.25 46.32
CA ARG A 4 21.53 0.98 45.84
C ARG A 4 20.27 1.20 46.69
N ILE A 5 20.42 1.99 47.76
CA ILE A 5 19.35 2.33 48.70
C ILE A 5 18.20 3.05 47.97
N CYS A 6 18.50 3.75 46.87
CA CYS A 6 17.49 4.45 46.10
C CYS A 6 17.75 4.47 44.59
N GLY A 7 16.68 4.45 43.79
CA GLY A 7 16.75 4.56 42.33
C GLY A 7 15.40 4.91 41.70
N ILE A 8 15.38 5.08 40.38
CA ILE A 8 14.15 5.21 39.59
C ILE A 8 13.86 3.86 38.95
N ARG A 9 12.64 3.34 39.14
CA ARG A 9 12.15 2.13 38.49
C ARG A 9 10.98 2.49 37.57
N THR A 10 10.95 1.91 36.38
CA THR A 10 9.79 1.99 35.48
C THR A 10 8.93 0.76 35.75
N LEU A 11 7.66 0.98 36.09
CA LEU A 11 6.65 -0.07 36.02
C LEU A 11 6.00 0.01 34.65
N TRP A 12 5.95 -1.11 33.96
CA TRP A 12 5.30 -1.27 32.68
C TRP A 12 3.90 -1.84 32.87
N ASP A 13 2.95 -1.29 32.15
CA ASP A 13 1.57 -1.76 32.09
C ASP A 13 1.21 -2.02 30.62
N THR A 14 0.64 -3.19 30.34
CA THR A 14 0.26 -3.57 28.97
C THR A 14 -1.06 -2.92 28.63
N THR A 15 -1.06 -2.06 27.62
CA THR A 15 -2.24 -1.32 27.17
C THR A 15 -2.86 -1.87 25.89
N GLY A 16 -2.21 -2.83 25.23
CA GLY A 16 -2.73 -3.51 24.05
C GLY A 16 -1.72 -4.48 23.46
N ASP A 17 -2.14 -5.26 22.48
CA ASP A 17 -1.36 -6.24 21.75
C ASP A 17 -1.85 -6.35 20.30
N GLY A 18 -1.07 -7.02 19.45
CA GLY A 18 -1.36 -7.18 18.03
C GLY A 18 -0.15 -7.77 17.30
N GLU A 19 -0.18 -7.72 15.96
CA GLU A 19 0.92 -8.15 15.10
C GLU A 19 1.65 -6.95 14.49
N PHE A 20 2.97 -7.07 14.34
CA PHE A 20 3.82 -6.07 13.68
C PHE A 20 5.03 -6.75 13.01
N PHE A 21 5.67 -6.06 12.08
CA PHE A 21 6.96 -6.50 11.57
C PHE A 21 8.08 -6.13 12.55
N CYS A 22 8.71 -7.12 13.18
CA CYS A 22 9.76 -6.87 14.17
C CYS A 22 11.12 -6.63 13.50
N PRO A 23 11.78 -5.46 13.70
CA PRO A 23 13.10 -5.19 13.13
C PRO A 23 14.21 -6.10 13.67
N GLY A 24 14.10 -6.51 14.93
CA GLY A 24 15.08 -7.41 15.57
C GLY A 24 14.97 -8.86 15.07
N CYS A 25 13.75 -9.37 14.88
CA CYS A 25 13.53 -10.72 14.36
C CYS A 25 13.53 -10.82 12.83
N GLY A 26 13.30 -9.71 12.12
CA GLY A 26 13.17 -9.68 10.66
C GLY A 26 11.89 -10.33 10.14
N GLY A 27 10.77 -10.20 10.85
CA GLY A 27 9.49 -10.79 10.41
C GLY A 27 8.31 -10.48 11.31
N ASP A 28 7.13 -10.91 10.87
CA ASP A 28 5.85 -10.67 11.55
C ASP A 28 5.82 -11.38 12.92
N ARG A 29 5.58 -10.64 13.99
CA ARG A 29 5.54 -11.13 15.36
C ARG A 29 4.40 -10.47 16.14
N ASN A 30 3.99 -11.12 17.22
CA ASN A 30 3.11 -10.49 18.20
C ASN A 30 3.88 -9.43 19.01
N TYR A 31 3.23 -8.32 19.32
CA TYR A 31 3.75 -7.29 20.22
C TYR A 31 2.85 -7.05 21.42
N ARG A 32 3.40 -6.40 22.44
CA ARG A 32 2.67 -5.78 23.55
C ARG A 32 2.99 -4.29 23.59
N ARG A 33 1.96 -3.44 23.58
CA ARG A 33 2.11 -2.01 23.80
C ARG A 33 2.17 -1.76 25.30
N LEU A 34 3.28 -1.20 25.76
CA LEU A 34 3.54 -0.94 27.16
C LEU A 34 3.54 0.56 27.42
N THR A 35 2.93 0.99 28.52
CA THR A 35 3.09 2.36 29.03
C THR A 35 3.87 2.33 30.33
N GLY A 36 4.92 3.15 30.42
CA GLY A 36 5.81 3.18 31.56
C GLY A 36 5.43 4.25 32.58
N ARG A 37 5.39 3.92 33.86
CA ARG A 37 5.30 4.89 34.96
C ARG A 37 6.59 4.87 35.75
N ARG A 38 7.31 5.99 35.79
CA ARG A 38 8.55 6.16 36.57
C ARG A 38 8.19 6.39 38.02
N ARG A 39 8.69 5.52 38.89
CA ARG A 39 8.55 5.65 40.34
C ARG A 39 9.92 5.70 40.99
N PHE A 40 10.08 6.61 41.94
CA PHE A 40 11.22 6.60 42.84
C PHE A 40 11.06 5.42 43.80
N ALA A 41 12.07 4.55 43.84
CA ALA A 41 12.07 3.37 44.66
C ALA A 41 13.17 3.43 45.71
N VAL A 42 12.80 3.19 46.98
CA VAL A 42 13.72 3.06 48.12
C VAL A 42 13.74 1.60 48.53
N LEU A 43 14.93 1.00 48.68
CA LEU A 43 15.09 -0.44 49.00
C LEU A 43 14.28 -1.38 48.07
N GLY A 44 14.04 -0.95 46.83
CA GLY A 44 13.26 -1.71 45.84
C GLY A 44 11.74 -1.46 45.87
N VAL A 45 11.21 -0.74 46.86
CA VAL A 45 9.78 -0.41 46.95
C VAL A 45 9.49 0.91 46.25
N PRO A 46 8.61 0.96 45.23
CA PRO A 46 8.31 2.18 44.48
C PRO A 46 7.33 3.10 45.25
N LEU A 47 7.82 4.22 45.77
CA LEU A 47 7.09 5.11 46.70
C LEU A 47 6.49 6.35 46.02
N LEU A 48 7.29 7.12 45.27
CA LEU A 48 6.86 8.42 44.73
C LEU A 48 6.76 8.38 43.21
N ARG A 49 5.65 8.91 42.65
CA ARG A 49 5.50 9.09 41.19
C ARG A 49 6.48 10.17 40.72
N ARG A 50 7.26 9.87 39.68
CA ARG A 50 8.30 10.77 39.15
C ARG A 50 8.12 11.09 37.66
N GLY A 51 6.98 10.67 37.09
CA GLY A 51 6.61 10.91 35.69
C GLY A 51 6.19 9.63 34.96
N THR A 52 5.88 9.77 33.68
CA THR A 52 5.63 8.67 32.74
C THR A 52 6.82 8.52 31.80
N THR A 53 6.98 7.34 31.22
CA THR A 53 7.83 7.10 30.05
C THR A 53 6.93 7.08 28.82
N ALA A 54 7.49 7.44 27.65
CA ALA A 54 6.81 7.24 26.38
C ALA A 54 6.32 5.78 26.24
N PRO A 55 5.19 5.54 25.55
CA PRO A 55 4.77 4.19 25.22
C PRO A 55 5.87 3.48 24.43
N VAL A 56 6.02 2.17 24.64
CA VAL A 56 6.95 1.34 23.88
C VAL A 56 6.21 0.11 23.36
N VAL A 57 6.74 -0.48 22.30
CA VAL A 57 6.27 -1.74 21.72
C VAL A 57 7.27 -2.81 22.07
N GLU A 58 6.85 -3.83 22.83
CA GLU A 58 7.68 -4.99 23.16
C GLU A 58 7.36 -6.15 22.23
N CYS A 59 8.38 -6.70 21.57
CA CYS A 59 8.21 -7.93 20.80
C CYS A 59 7.99 -9.13 21.75
N ALA A 60 6.97 -9.94 21.50
CA ALA A 60 6.71 -11.14 22.30
C ALA A 60 7.76 -12.25 22.09
N ALA A 61 8.60 -12.16 21.06
CA ALA A 61 9.62 -13.16 20.73
C ALA A 61 11.04 -12.75 21.19
N CYS A 62 11.55 -11.59 20.75
CA CYS A 62 12.90 -11.13 21.16
C CYS A 62 12.90 -10.30 22.44
N HIS A 63 11.75 -9.89 22.96
CA HIS A 63 11.58 -9.03 24.14
C HIS A 63 12.27 -7.65 24.04
N GLU A 64 12.67 -7.24 22.84
CA GLU A 64 13.23 -5.92 22.58
C GLU A 64 12.13 -4.86 22.54
N HIS A 65 12.47 -3.64 22.97
CA HIS A 65 11.58 -2.49 23.01
C HIS A 65 11.82 -1.59 21.80
N PHE A 66 10.75 -1.30 21.07
CA PHE A 66 10.74 -0.47 19.88
C PHE A 66 9.86 0.77 20.11
N ASP A 67 10.08 1.79 19.29
CA ASP A 67 9.22 2.97 19.25
C ASP A 67 7.83 2.59 18.68
N PRO A 68 6.73 3.15 19.21
CA PRO A 68 5.40 2.95 18.65
C PRO A 68 5.25 3.23 17.15
N GLU A 69 6.07 4.12 16.57
CA GLU A 69 6.11 4.38 15.12
C GLU A 69 6.48 3.13 14.30
N THR A 70 7.10 2.12 14.91
CA THR A 70 7.37 0.82 14.25
C THR A 70 6.08 0.10 13.84
N LEU A 71 4.94 0.41 14.47
CA LEU A 71 3.63 -0.14 14.10
C LEU A 71 3.09 0.42 12.78
N ASP A 72 3.65 1.54 12.30
CA ASP A 72 3.28 2.11 11.00
C ASP A 72 3.90 1.33 9.84
N HIS A 73 4.89 0.45 10.11
CA HIS A 73 5.39 -0.47 9.11
C HIS A 73 4.42 -1.65 8.93
N PRO A 74 3.91 -1.90 7.72
CA PRO A 74 2.99 -3.00 7.49
C PRO A 74 3.67 -4.34 7.79
N THR A 75 2.90 -5.29 8.32
CA THR A 75 3.32 -6.69 8.35
C THR A 75 3.51 -7.21 6.94
N THR A 76 4.27 -8.29 6.79
CA THR A 76 4.49 -8.96 5.50
C THR A 76 3.15 -9.32 4.85
N THR A 77 2.23 -9.86 5.65
CA THR A 77 0.87 -10.22 5.19
C THR A 77 0.08 -9.00 4.71
N ARG A 78 0.08 -7.91 5.49
CA ARG A 78 -0.61 -6.68 5.12
C ARG A 78 0.00 -6.05 3.88
N PHE A 79 1.33 -6.03 3.79
CA PHE A 79 2.06 -5.50 2.65
C PHE A 79 1.76 -6.28 1.36
N SER A 80 1.73 -7.62 1.42
CA SER A 80 1.32 -8.44 0.27
C SER A 80 -0.13 -8.18 -0.15
N ALA A 81 -1.04 -7.95 0.80
CA ALA A 81 -2.42 -7.59 0.48
C ALA A 81 -2.51 -6.22 -0.20
N MET A 82 -1.79 -5.20 0.30
CA MET A 82 -1.72 -3.88 -0.32
C MET A 82 -1.14 -3.93 -1.73
N LEU A 83 -0.13 -4.76 -1.97
CA LEU A 83 0.47 -4.96 -3.30
C LEU A 83 -0.53 -5.58 -4.29
N ARG A 84 -1.26 -6.61 -3.86
CA ARG A 84 -2.31 -7.25 -4.67
C ARG A 84 -3.36 -6.22 -5.04
N ASP A 85 -3.88 -5.52 -4.04
CA ASP A 85 -4.91 -4.49 -4.21
C ASP A 85 -4.46 -3.39 -5.17
N ALA A 86 -3.24 -2.86 -4.99
CA ALA A 86 -2.65 -1.89 -5.90
C ALA A 86 -2.61 -2.36 -7.36
N VAL A 87 -2.12 -3.58 -7.64
CA VAL A 87 -2.06 -4.10 -9.01
C VAL A 87 -3.45 -4.29 -9.59
N HIS A 88 -4.40 -4.79 -8.79
CA HIS A 88 -5.79 -4.97 -9.21
C HIS A 88 -6.46 -3.64 -9.55
N THR A 89 -6.33 -2.62 -8.69
CA THR A 89 -6.90 -1.28 -8.92
C THR A 89 -6.25 -0.59 -10.12
N VAL A 90 -4.94 -0.75 -10.33
CA VAL A 90 -4.26 -0.26 -11.56
C VAL A 90 -4.81 -0.95 -12.80
N ALA A 91 -5.01 -2.27 -12.78
CA ALA A 91 -5.57 -3.00 -13.92
C ALA A 91 -6.99 -2.54 -14.25
N LEU A 92 -7.85 -2.38 -13.23
CA LEU A 92 -9.20 -1.82 -13.41
C LEU A 92 -9.16 -0.38 -13.93
N GLY A 93 -8.23 0.43 -13.43
CA GLY A 93 -8.03 1.80 -13.89
C GLY A 93 -7.74 1.90 -15.37
N VAL A 94 -6.80 1.08 -15.85
CA VAL A 94 -6.43 1.02 -17.27
C VAL A 94 -7.57 0.46 -18.13
N LEU A 95 -8.24 -0.60 -17.67
CA LEU A 95 -9.35 -1.21 -18.41
C LEU A 95 -10.55 -0.26 -18.55
N ALA A 96 -10.87 0.49 -17.50
CA ALA A 96 -11.95 1.47 -17.51
C ALA A 96 -11.64 2.69 -18.41
N ALA A 97 -10.36 3.02 -18.59
CA ALA A 97 -9.93 4.12 -19.46
C ALA A 97 -10.08 3.81 -20.96
N GLY A 98 -10.07 2.53 -21.37
CA GLY A 98 -10.22 2.17 -22.78
C GLY A 98 -10.10 0.68 -23.11
N GLY A 99 -9.47 -0.11 -22.25
CA GLY A 99 -9.13 -1.51 -22.54
C GLY A 99 -10.26 -2.55 -22.45
N SER A 100 -11.43 -2.21 -21.90
CA SER A 100 -12.50 -3.20 -21.61
C SER A 100 -13.12 -3.86 -22.85
N THR A 101 -12.98 -3.25 -24.02
CA THR A 101 -13.53 -3.79 -25.28
C THR A 101 -12.57 -4.74 -26.01
N SER A 102 -11.28 -4.73 -25.66
CA SER A 102 -10.27 -5.56 -26.27
C SER A 102 -10.00 -6.81 -25.46
N ARG A 103 -10.19 -7.98 -26.09
CA ARG A 103 -9.90 -9.27 -25.47
C ARG A 103 -8.42 -9.42 -25.09
N THR A 104 -7.50 -8.89 -25.91
CA THR A 104 -6.06 -8.99 -25.62
C THR A 104 -5.66 -8.21 -24.37
N VAL A 105 -6.29 -7.05 -24.15
CA VAL A 105 -6.05 -6.24 -22.94
C VAL A 105 -6.64 -6.92 -21.70
N LEU A 106 -7.86 -7.47 -21.79
CA LEU A 106 -8.46 -8.23 -20.69
C LEU A 106 -7.65 -9.47 -20.31
N GLU A 107 -7.13 -10.20 -21.30
CA GLU A 107 -6.26 -11.37 -21.06
C GLU A 107 -4.93 -10.96 -20.39
N SER A 108 -4.28 -9.89 -20.88
CA SER A 108 -3.07 -9.31 -20.29
C SER A 108 -3.30 -8.80 -18.85
N ALA A 109 -4.43 -8.16 -18.60
CA ALA A 109 -4.84 -7.70 -17.28
C ALA A 109 -5.04 -8.88 -16.31
N ALA A 110 -5.78 -9.91 -16.73
CA ALA A 110 -6.00 -11.11 -15.93
C ALA A 110 -4.68 -11.87 -15.64
N GLU A 111 -3.76 -11.94 -16.60
CA GLU A 111 -2.43 -12.50 -16.37
C GLU A 111 -1.63 -11.68 -15.34
N THR A 112 -1.63 -10.35 -15.48
CA THR A 112 -0.91 -9.45 -14.57
C THR A 112 -1.46 -9.52 -13.14
N VAL A 113 -2.79 -9.55 -12.99
CA VAL A 113 -3.48 -9.63 -11.69
C VAL A 113 -3.25 -11.00 -11.04
N ARG A 114 -3.29 -12.10 -11.81
CA ARG A 114 -2.93 -13.44 -11.31
C ARG A 114 -1.48 -13.50 -10.86
N GLY A 115 -0.56 -12.92 -11.64
CA GLY A 115 0.86 -12.82 -11.28
C GLY A 115 1.12 -12.04 -9.99
N ALA A 116 0.21 -11.14 -9.58
CA ALA A 116 0.29 -10.43 -8.31
C ALA A 116 -0.27 -11.23 -7.11
N GLY A 117 -0.99 -12.34 -7.35
CA GLY A 117 -1.50 -13.24 -6.31
C GLY A 117 -3.03 -13.30 -6.19
N PHE A 118 -3.78 -12.79 -7.17
CA PHE A 118 -5.22 -13.06 -7.31
C PHE A 118 -5.44 -14.26 -8.24
N GLU A 119 -5.26 -15.48 -7.73
CA GLU A 119 -5.17 -16.71 -8.53
C GLU A 119 -6.43 -17.01 -9.36
N ASP A 120 -7.61 -16.67 -8.85
CA ASP A 120 -8.90 -16.97 -9.48
C ASP A 120 -9.41 -15.88 -10.44
N CYS A 121 -8.60 -14.86 -10.72
CA CYS A 121 -9.01 -13.73 -11.57
C CYS A 121 -9.17 -14.17 -13.03
N THR A 122 -10.37 -14.00 -13.59
CA THR A 122 -10.66 -14.26 -15.01
C THR A 122 -10.91 -12.98 -15.81
N PRO A 123 -10.65 -12.98 -17.13
CA PRO A 123 -10.97 -11.85 -18.01
C PRO A 123 -12.44 -11.43 -17.92
N GLU A 124 -13.37 -12.38 -17.80
CA GLU A 124 -14.81 -12.12 -17.73
C GLU A 124 -15.21 -11.44 -16.42
N GLN A 125 -14.56 -11.80 -15.31
CA GLN A 125 -14.76 -11.14 -14.02
C GLN A 125 -14.32 -9.67 -14.10
N LEU A 126 -13.14 -9.41 -14.66
CA LEU A 126 -12.64 -8.04 -14.85
C LEU A 126 -13.55 -7.22 -15.76
N ALA A 127 -14.00 -7.79 -16.88
CA ALA A 127 -14.93 -7.14 -17.79
C ALA A 127 -16.24 -6.78 -17.08
N THR A 128 -16.79 -7.70 -16.28
CA THR A 128 -18.02 -7.47 -15.50
C THR A 128 -17.84 -6.32 -14.50
N VAL A 129 -16.72 -6.30 -13.77
CA VAL A 129 -16.44 -5.23 -12.80
C VAL A 129 -16.34 -3.89 -13.51
N VAL A 130 -15.63 -3.81 -14.63
CA VAL A 130 -15.49 -2.57 -15.39
C VAL A 130 -16.83 -2.12 -16.00
N GLU A 131 -17.65 -3.06 -16.47
CA GLU A 131 -18.99 -2.75 -16.98
C GLU A 131 -19.87 -2.17 -15.86
N VAL A 132 -19.88 -2.77 -14.67
CA VAL A 132 -20.60 -2.26 -13.50
C VAL A 132 -20.09 -0.87 -13.10
N LEU A 133 -18.76 -0.69 -13.03
CA LEU A 133 -18.16 0.61 -12.75
C LEU A 133 -18.61 1.65 -13.79
N SER A 134 -18.62 1.30 -15.08
CA SER A 134 -19.07 2.21 -16.13
C SER A 134 -20.59 2.50 -16.09
N ALA A 135 -21.40 1.54 -15.64
CA ALA A 135 -22.85 1.65 -15.57
C ALA A 135 -23.33 2.47 -14.37
N ASP A 136 -22.68 2.37 -13.21
CA ASP A 136 -22.93 3.23 -12.04
C ASP A 136 -22.66 4.71 -12.34
N ILE A 137 -21.93 4.99 -13.42
CA ILE A 137 -21.45 6.32 -13.78
C ILE A 137 -22.27 6.92 -14.95
N GLY A 138 -23.17 6.14 -15.56
CA GLY A 138 -24.05 6.57 -16.65
C GLY A 138 -23.31 6.75 -17.98
N GLN A 139 -23.76 6.08 -19.04
CA GLN A 139 -23.29 6.32 -20.41
C GLN A 139 -23.65 7.75 -20.89
N GLY A 140 -22.84 8.72 -20.51
CA GLY A 140 -22.84 10.08 -21.05
C GLY A 140 -21.89 10.19 -22.24
N SER A 141 -22.30 10.90 -23.29
CA SER A 141 -21.44 11.22 -24.45
C SER A 141 -20.12 11.90 -24.03
N ALA A 142 -19.10 11.93 -24.91
CA ALA A 142 -17.77 12.51 -24.66
C ALA A 142 -17.70 14.01 -24.25
N PHE A 143 -18.84 14.65 -23.99
CA PHE A 143 -19.01 16.01 -23.47
C PHE A 143 -19.84 16.05 -22.16
N ASP A 144 -20.03 14.92 -21.49
CA ASP A 144 -20.85 14.81 -20.28
C ASP A 144 -19.98 14.95 -19.01
N PRO A 145 -20.29 15.85 -18.07
CA PRO A 145 -19.63 15.95 -16.76
C PRO A 145 -19.62 14.62 -15.96
N ALA A 146 -20.46 13.65 -16.30
CA ALA A 146 -20.44 12.30 -15.73
C ALA A 146 -19.18 11.48 -16.11
N ALA A 147 -18.65 11.63 -17.33
CA ALA A 147 -17.42 10.95 -17.75
C ALA A 147 -16.17 11.52 -17.06
N GLU A 148 -16.16 12.82 -16.78
CA GLU A 148 -15.13 13.48 -15.97
C GLU A 148 -15.22 13.04 -14.49
N ALA A 149 -16.44 12.83 -13.98
CA ALA A 149 -16.66 12.25 -12.66
C ALA A 149 -16.19 10.78 -12.55
N CYS A 150 -16.26 10.00 -13.65
CA CYS A 150 -15.70 8.64 -13.73
C CYS A 150 -14.19 8.64 -13.48
N GLY A 151 -13.49 9.48 -14.24
CA GLY A 151 -12.05 9.65 -14.10
C GLY A 151 -11.67 10.12 -12.69
N ALA A 152 -12.46 11.01 -12.10
CA ALA A 152 -12.23 11.51 -10.75
C ALA A 152 -12.44 10.43 -9.66
N ALA A 153 -13.52 9.66 -9.73
CA ALA A 153 -13.80 8.59 -8.77
C ALA A 153 -12.70 7.50 -8.81
N LEU A 154 -12.33 7.09 -10.02
CA LEU A 154 -11.27 6.09 -10.21
C LEU A 154 -9.89 6.62 -9.81
N ALA A 155 -9.61 7.91 -10.03
CA ALA A 155 -8.39 8.55 -9.55
C ALA A 155 -8.31 8.57 -8.01
N ILE A 156 -9.44 8.74 -7.32
CA ILE A 156 -9.51 8.68 -5.85
C ILE A 156 -9.18 7.26 -5.37
N GLU A 157 -9.83 6.23 -5.93
CA GLU A 157 -9.58 4.83 -5.58
C GLU A 157 -8.11 4.43 -5.84
N LEU A 158 -7.56 4.84 -6.99
CA LEU A 158 -6.14 4.65 -7.29
C LEU A 158 -5.24 5.31 -6.26
N HIS A 159 -5.58 6.52 -5.82
CA HIS A 159 -4.81 7.22 -4.81
C HIS A 159 -4.88 6.52 -3.45
N GLU A 160 -6.08 6.09 -3.04
CA GLU A 160 -6.31 5.37 -1.79
C GLU A 160 -5.56 4.03 -1.73
N ALA A 161 -5.52 3.29 -2.84
CA ALA A 161 -4.78 2.03 -2.91
C ALA A 161 -3.25 2.24 -2.95
N LEU A 162 -2.76 3.25 -3.69
CA LEU A 162 -1.34 3.39 -4.00
C LEU A 162 -0.56 4.28 -3.02
N GLU A 163 -1.17 5.34 -2.48
CA GLU A 163 -0.46 6.26 -1.60
C GLU A 163 0.07 5.60 -0.31
N PRO A 164 -0.72 4.78 0.40
CA PRO A 164 -0.24 4.10 1.61
C PRO A 164 0.90 3.11 1.32
N LEU A 165 0.96 2.59 0.09
CA LEU A 165 1.97 1.62 -0.33
C LEU A 165 3.30 2.30 -0.71
N ALA A 166 3.25 3.49 -1.31
CA ALA A 166 4.40 4.23 -1.82
C ALA A 166 5.59 4.37 -0.83
N PRO A 167 5.42 4.75 0.46
CA PRO A 167 6.55 4.90 1.38
C PRO A 167 7.26 3.58 1.70
N HIS A 168 6.59 2.44 1.52
CA HIS A 168 7.13 1.11 1.83
C HIS A 168 7.80 0.45 0.63
N LEU A 169 7.64 1.01 -0.58
CA LEU A 169 8.27 0.50 -1.79
C LEU A 169 9.62 1.14 -2.06
N ALA A 170 10.59 0.30 -2.44
CA ALA A 170 11.81 0.72 -3.11
C ALA A 170 11.48 1.39 -4.47
N PRO A 171 12.33 2.30 -4.99
CA PRO A 171 12.07 3.01 -6.25
C PRO A 171 11.70 2.07 -7.40
N THR A 172 12.47 1.00 -7.62
CA THR A 172 12.21 -0.01 -8.66
C THR A 172 10.86 -0.73 -8.48
N GLY A 173 10.40 -0.90 -7.24
CA GLY A 173 9.08 -1.49 -6.97
C GLY A 173 7.94 -0.58 -7.44
N ARG A 174 8.08 0.73 -7.25
CA ARG A 174 7.11 1.73 -7.74
C ARG A 174 7.07 1.75 -9.26
N GLU A 175 8.24 1.74 -9.90
CA GLU A 175 8.37 1.67 -11.35
C GLU A 175 7.74 0.39 -11.92
N SER A 176 7.94 -0.75 -11.25
CA SER A 176 7.34 -2.03 -11.65
C SER A 176 5.81 -2.00 -11.68
N ILE A 177 5.16 -1.37 -10.70
CA ILE A 177 3.69 -1.26 -10.67
C ILE A 177 3.19 -0.39 -11.84
N LEU A 178 3.85 0.74 -12.10
CA LEU A 178 3.53 1.57 -13.25
C LEU A 178 3.70 0.80 -14.58
N LEU A 179 4.81 0.07 -14.73
CA LEU A 179 5.12 -0.70 -15.93
C LEU A 179 4.17 -1.89 -16.14
N GLN A 180 3.62 -2.47 -15.08
CA GLN A 180 2.55 -3.47 -15.19
C GLN A 180 1.28 -2.88 -15.81
N GLY A 181 0.84 -1.70 -15.34
CA GLY A 181 -0.29 -0.99 -15.96
C GLY A 181 -0.01 -0.61 -17.42
N ALA A 182 1.22 -0.14 -17.70
CA ALA A 182 1.64 0.20 -19.06
C ALA A 182 1.62 -1.03 -20.00
N ARG A 183 2.04 -2.21 -19.52
CA ARG A 183 1.98 -3.45 -20.30
C ARG A 183 0.54 -3.83 -20.65
N ILE A 184 -0.39 -3.65 -19.72
CA ILE A 184 -1.82 -3.88 -19.97
C ILE A 184 -2.30 -2.94 -21.08
N ALA A 185 -2.04 -1.64 -20.95
CA ALA A 185 -2.47 -0.63 -21.93
C ALA A 185 -1.81 -0.75 -23.31
N LEU A 186 -0.69 -1.47 -23.45
CA LEU A 186 -0.04 -1.72 -24.73
C LEU A 186 -0.52 -3.01 -25.43
N ALA A 187 -1.35 -3.82 -24.76
CA ALA A 187 -1.72 -5.14 -25.26
C ALA A 187 -2.65 -5.11 -26.49
N ASP A 188 -3.30 -3.98 -26.78
CA ASP A 188 -4.06 -3.74 -28.02
C ASP A 188 -3.45 -2.67 -28.93
N GLY A 189 -2.32 -2.06 -28.56
CA GLY A 189 -1.61 -1.13 -29.42
C GLY A 189 -0.97 0.04 -28.67
N ALA A 190 -1.04 1.23 -29.26
CA ALA A 190 -0.47 2.43 -28.68
C ALA A 190 -1.43 3.06 -27.67
N TYR A 191 -0.89 3.62 -26.57
CA TYR A 191 -1.71 4.23 -25.53
C TYR A 191 -2.67 5.31 -26.07
N SER A 192 -3.94 5.19 -25.70
CA SER A 192 -4.94 6.24 -25.81
C SER A 192 -4.63 7.42 -24.87
N THR A 193 -5.31 8.56 -25.07
CA THR A 193 -5.19 9.71 -24.17
C THR A 193 -5.65 9.37 -22.75
N ALA A 194 -6.78 8.67 -22.63
CA ALA A 194 -7.35 8.29 -21.34
C ALA A 194 -6.43 7.34 -20.55
N GLU A 195 -5.81 6.34 -21.21
CA GLU A 195 -4.86 5.45 -20.54
C GLU A 195 -3.61 6.18 -20.06
N ARG A 196 -3.10 7.15 -20.84
CA ARG A 196 -1.96 7.97 -20.42
C ARG A 196 -2.29 8.83 -19.20
N GLU A 197 -3.49 9.38 -19.13
CA GLU A 197 -3.96 10.16 -17.98
C GLU A 197 -4.02 9.29 -16.73
N VAL A 198 -4.62 8.09 -16.82
CA VAL A 198 -4.64 7.12 -15.71
C VAL A 198 -3.23 6.72 -15.28
N LEU A 199 -2.34 6.36 -16.21
CA LEU A 199 -0.97 5.99 -15.89
C LEU A 199 -0.17 7.15 -15.28
N THR A 200 -0.49 8.40 -15.66
CA THR A 200 0.10 9.60 -15.04
C THR A 200 -0.38 9.75 -13.59
N THR A 201 -1.67 9.52 -13.33
CA THR A 201 -2.24 9.51 -11.97
C THR A 201 -1.61 8.41 -11.12
N VAL A 202 -1.45 7.20 -11.65
CA VAL A 202 -0.74 6.09 -11.00
C VAL A 202 0.69 6.49 -10.63
N GLY A 203 1.43 7.08 -11.56
CA GLY A 203 2.79 7.57 -11.30
C GLY A 203 2.84 8.62 -10.18
N GLY A 204 1.88 9.55 -10.16
CA GLY A 204 1.73 10.54 -9.10
C GLY A 204 1.44 9.92 -7.72
N ALA A 205 0.49 8.98 -7.65
CA ALA A 205 0.15 8.29 -6.42
C ALA A 205 1.30 7.43 -5.87
N LEU A 206 2.11 6.84 -6.76
CA LEU A 206 3.35 6.13 -6.43
C LEU A 206 4.53 7.07 -6.11
N ARG A 207 4.31 8.40 -6.09
CA ARG A 207 5.33 9.42 -5.83
C ARG A 207 6.51 9.38 -6.81
N LEU A 208 6.26 9.00 -8.06
CA LEU A 208 7.21 9.15 -9.16
C LEU A 208 7.16 10.59 -9.68
N ARG A 209 8.31 11.14 -10.12
CA ARG A 209 8.31 12.46 -10.76
C ARG A 209 7.62 12.36 -12.11
N ALA A 210 6.89 13.39 -12.52
CA ALA A 210 6.19 13.43 -13.80
C ALA A 210 7.12 13.14 -15.01
N GLU A 211 8.36 13.65 -14.96
CA GLU A 211 9.38 13.38 -15.98
C GLU A 211 9.80 11.90 -16.03
N ASP A 212 9.96 11.27 -14.86
CA ASP A 212 10.32 9.85 -14.75
C ASP A 212 9.16 8.97 -15.25
N THR A 213 7.93 9.29 -14.87
CA THR A 213 6.71 8.63 -15.37
C THR A 213 6.63 8.70 -16.90
N ALA A 214 6.79 9.90 -17.47
CA ALA A 214 6.75 10.08 -18.92
C ALA A 214 7.88 9.31 -19.63
N ARG A 215 9.09 9.30 -19.06
CA ARG A 215 10.23 8.53 -19.59
C ARG A 215 9.92 7.02 -19.59
N LEU A 216 9.46 6.48 -18.47
CA LEU A 216 9.15 5.05 -18.33
C LEU A 216 8.05 4.61 -19.30
N LEU A 217 6.98 5.40 -19.44
CA LEU A 217 5.90 5.10 -20.39
C LEU A 217 6.39 5.14 -21.84
N ALA A 218 7.25 6.09 -22.19
CA ALA A 218 7.85 6.19 -23.52
C ALA A 218 8.83 5.04 -23.82
N GLU A 219 9.58 4.57 -22.82
CA GLU A 219 10.47 3.40 -22.94
C GLU A 219 9.69 2.10 -23.13
N ALA A 220 8.60 1.91 -22.37
CA ALA A 220 7.72 0.76 -22.51
C ALA A 220 7.10 0.70 -23.92
N ALA A 221 6.63 1.82 -24.47
CA ALA A 221 6.06 1.87 -25.82
C ALA A 221 7.07 1.54 -26.94
N ARG A 222 8.37 1.71 -26.70
CA ARG A 222 9.42 1.37 -27.69
C ARG A 222 9.83 -0.10 -27.65
N THR A 223 9.50 -0.81 -26.58
CA THR A 223 9.94 -2.19 -26.36
C THR A 223 8.72 -3.09 -26.15
N PRO A 224 7.88 -3.29 -27.20
CA PRO A 224 6.79 -4.24 -27.10
C PRO A 224 7.39 -5.64 -26.97
N SER A 225 7.29 -6.24 -25.78
CA SER A 225 7.71 -7.63 -25.52
C SER A 225 6.64 -8.59 -25.99
#